data_AF-A0A970HMA8-F1
#
_entry.id   AF-A0A970HMA8-F1
#
_cell.length_a   1.000
_cell.length_b   1.000
_cell.length_c   1.000
_cell.angle_alpha   90.00
_cell.angle_beta   90.00
_cell.angle_gamma   90.00
#
_symmetry.space_group_name_H-M   'P 1'
#
loop_
_entity.id
_entity.type
_entity.pdbx_description
1 polymer ?
#
loop_
_entity_poly.entity_id
_entity_poly.type
_entity_poly.pdbx_seq_one_letter_code
_entity_poly.pdbx_strand_id
1 'polypeptide(L)'
;MLHRLVDIVLIWYERLVLVRVILSWVGPSSYHPIVRFIVKVTDPVLEPARRVVPTVGAIDFSPVLVFLVLSWLRRFLVINLIRLGC
;
A
#
# COMPACT_ATOMS: atom_id res chain seq x y z
N MET A 1 2.05 19.03 15.16
CA MET A 1 2.74 19.17 13.86
C MET A 1 3.17 17.80 13.33
N LEU A 2 3.85 16.96 14.14
CA LEU A 2 4.30 15.61 13.76
C LEU A 2 3.18 14.69 13.23
N HIS A 3 2.02 14.65 13.91
CA HIS A 3 0.89 13.81 13.49
C HIS A 3 0.45 14.07 12.04
N ARG A 4 0.46 15.34 11.59
CA ARG A 4 0.05 15.68 10.21
C ARG A 4 1.03 15.12 9.17
N LEU A 5 2.32 15.10 9.48
CA LEU A 5 3.33 14.56 8.57
C LEU A 5 3.14 13.05 8.40
N VAL A 6 2.89 12.35 9.51
CA VAL A 6 2.59 10.91 9.50
C VAL A 6 1.35 10.63 8.66
N ASP A 7 0.27 11.40 8.86
CA ASP A 7 -0.97 11.23 8.10
C ASP A 7 -0.77 11.44 6.60
N ILE A 8 -0.06 12.50 6.22
CA ILE A 8 0.25 12.81 4.82
C ILE A 8 1.03 11.67 4.17
N VAL A 9 2.09 11.19 4.82
CA VAL A 9 2.92 10.09 4.30
C VAL A 9 2.09 8.82 4.13
N LEU A 10 1.27 8.46 5.12
CA LEU A 10 0.42 7.28 5.05
C LEU A 10 -0.63 7.38 3.95
N ILE A 11 -1.24 8.56 3.74
CA ILE A 11 -2.19 8.80 2.65
C ILE A 11 -1.51 8.59 1.29
N TRP A 12 -0.35 9.20 1.07
CA TRP A 12 0.37 9.06 -0.20
C TRP A 12 0.78 7.61 -0.46
N TYR A 13 1.27 6.91 0.56
CA TYR A 13 1.63 5.50 0.44
C TYR A 13 0.43 4.62 0.09
N GLU A 14 -0.73 4.84 0.72
CA GLU A 14 -1.95 4.11 0.39
C GLU A 14 -2.40 4.33 -1.07
N ARG A 15 -2.22 5.55 -1.60
CA ARG A 15 -2.51 5.85 -3.01
C ARG A 15 -1.56 5.10 -3.95
N LEU A 16 -0.28 4.97 -3.59
CA LEU A 16 0.67 4.15 -4.36
C LEU A 16 0.27 2.67 -4.37
N VAL A 17 -0.17 2.13 -3.22
CA VAL A 17 -0.67 0.75 -3.14
C VAL A 17 -1.94 0.57 -3.98
N LEU A 18 -2.84 1.56 -3.98
CA LEU A 18 -4.03 1.54 -4.84
C LEU A 18 -3.65 1.49 -6.33
N VAL A 19 -2.67 2.32 -6.75
CA VAL A 19 -2.16 2.25 -8.12
C VAL A 19 -1.53 0.88 -8.38
N ARG A 20 -0.81 0.30 -7.41
CA ARG A 20 -0.23 -1.04 -7.52
C ARG A 20 -1.28 -2.14 -7.71
N VAL A 21 -2.46 -2.04 -7.09
CA VAL A 21 -3.61 -2.92 -7.36
C VAL A 21 -3.97 -2.84 -8.85
N ILE A 22 -4.16 -1.63 -9.39
CA ILE A 22 -4.52 -1.42 -10.80
C ILE A 22 -3.43 -1.98 -11.73
N LEU A 23 -2.16 -1.69 -11.44
CA LEU A 23 -1.03 -2.18 -12.23
C LEU A 23 -0.96 -3.72 -12.22
N SER A 24 -1.30 -4.36 -11.11
CA SER A 24 -1.29 -5.84 -11.01
C SER A 24 -2.35 -6.51 -11.87
N TRP A 25 -3.50 -5.85 -12.09
CA TRP A 25 -4.61 -6.38 -12.89
C TRP A 25 -4.50 -6.03 -14.37
N VAL A 26 -4.02 -4.82 -14.68
CA VAL A 26 -3.83 -4.36 -16.07
C VAL A 26 -2.60 -5.00 -16.71
N GLY A 27 -1.59 -5.39 -15.92
CA GLY A 27 -0.35 -5.98 -16.41
C GLY A 27 0.43 -5.08 -17.39
N PRO A 28 0.68 -3.79 -17.10
CA PRO A 28 1.37 -2.90 -18.02
C PRO A 28 2.86 -3.26 -18.15
N SER A 29 3.45 -2.83 -19.26
CA SER A 29 4.87 -3.02 -19.56
C SER A 29 5.78 -2.51 -18.42
N SER A 30 6.61 -3.40 -17.89
CA SER A 30 7.60 -3.13 -16.84
C SER A 30 8.79 -2.27 -17.31
N TYR A 31 8.81 -1.87 -18.59
CA TYR A 31 9.80 -0.93 -19.11
C TYR A 31 9.50 0.53 -18.72
N HIS A 32 8.27 0.86 -18.33
CA HIS A 32 7.91 2.21 -17.96
C HIS A 32 8.51 2.61 -16.60
N PRO A 33 9.27 3.72 -16.50
CA PRO A 33 9.99 4.09 -15.28
C PRO A 33 9.07 4.29 -14.07
N ILE A 34 7.87 4.85 -14.27
CA ILE A 34 6.86 5.02 -13.20
C ILE A 34 6.39 3.66 -12.66
N VAL A 35 6.19 2.66 -13.52
CA VAL A 35 5.76 1.31 -13.09
C VAL A 35 6.86 0.69 -12.24
N ARG A 36 8.13 0.75 -12.68
CA ARG A 36 9.27 0.25 -11.88
C ARG A 36 9.42 0.96 -10.54
N PHE A 37 9.21 2.27 -10.51
CA PHE A 37 9.24 3.02 -9.26
C PHE A 37 8.17 2.54 -8.29
N ILE A 38 6.92 2.43 -8.73
CA ILE A 38 5.81 1.98 -7.89
C ILE A 38 6.05 0.55 -7.39
N VAL A 39 6.47 -0.36 -8.28
CA VAL A 39 6.86 -1.74 -7.93
C VAL A 39 7.94 -1.71 -6.83
N LYS A 40 9.05 -1.01 -7.04
CA LYS A 40 10.17 -0.95 -6.10
C LYS A 40 9.78 -0.41 -4.72
N VAL A 41 8.87 0.56 -4.65
CA VAL A 41 8.41 1.16 -3.38
C VAL A 41 7.40 0.29 -2.65
N THR A 42 6.59 -0.47 -3.38
CA THR A 42 5.49 -1.26 -2.81
C THR A 42 5.86 -2.73 -2.53
N ASP A 43 6.83 -3.28 -3.28
CA ASP A 43 7.25 -4.68 -3.19
C ASP A 43 7.72 -5.14 -1.80
N PRO A 44 8.50 -4.34 -1.02
CA PRO A 44 8.91 -4.76 0.32
C PRO A 44 7.74 -5.07 1.27
N VAL A 45 6.56 -4.48 1.03
CA VAL A 45 5.34 -4.73 1.82
C VAL A 45 4.45 -5.79 1.16
N LEU A 46 4.44 -5.86 -0.17
CA LEU A 46 3.66 -6.84 -0.93
C LEU A 46 4.24 -8.24 -0.91
N GLU A 47 5.57 -8.39 -0.95
CA GLU A 47 6.23 -9.70 -0.94
C GLU A 47 5.85 -10.55 0.29
N PRO A 48 5.87 -10.01 1.52
CA PRO A 48 5.35 -10.72 2.68
C PRO A 48 3.85 -11.04 2.55
N ALA A 49 3.05 -10.10 2.02
CA ALA A 49 1.60 -10.29 1.88
C ALA A 49 1.25 -11.39 0.85
N ARG A 50 2.06 -11.57 -0.20
CA ARG A 50 1.94 -12.67 -1.18
C ARG A 50 2.16 -14.06 -0.57
N ARG A 51 2.83 -14.14 0.58
CA ARG A 51 2.98 -15.40 1.33
C ARG A 51 1.72 -15.76 2.10
N VAL A 52 0.87 -14.77 2.40
CA VAL A 52 -0.38 -14.95 3.15
C VAL A 52 -1.56 -15.15 2.20
N VAL A 53 -1.62 -14.36 1.13
CA VAL A 53 -2.69 -14.43 0.13
C VAL A 53 -2.13 -15.06 -1.14
N PRO A 54 -2.56 -16.26 -1.52
CA PRO A 54 -2.14 -16.88 -2.76
C PRO A 54 -2.63 -16.08 -3.96
N THR A 55 -1.81 -16.01 -5.00
CA THR A 55 -2.19 -15.55 -6.33
C THR A 55 -3.24 -16.51 -6.90
N VAL A 56 -4.37 -16.01 -7.38
CA VAL A 56 -5.40 -16.84 -8.03
C VAL A 56 -5.29 -16.64 -9.54
N GLY A 57 -4.77 -17.64 -10.24
CA GLY A 57 -4.43 -17.52 -11.66
C GLY A 57 -3.37 -16.44 -11.88
N ALA A 58 -3.63 -15.50 -12.80
CA ALA A 58 -2.75 -14.36 -13.08
C ALA A 58 -3.01 -13.13 -12.18
N ILE A 59 -4.01 -13.19 -11.30
CA ILE A 59 -4.47 -12.04 -10.51
C ILE A 59 -3.83 -12.08 -9.12
N ASP A 60 -3.04 -11.05 -8.82
CA ASP A 60 -2.45 -10.82 -7.50
C ASP A 60 -3.42 -10.05 -6.61
N PHE A 61 -3.91 -10.69 -5.56
CA PHE A 61 -4.79 -10.07 -4.54
C PHE A 61 -4.01 -9.51 -3.34
N SER A 62 -2.70 -9.74 -3.26
CA SER A 62 -1.87 -9.18 -2.19
C SER A 62 -1.95 -7.65 -2.09
N PRO A 63 -2.05 -6.86 -3.18
CA PRO A 63 -2.18 -5.41 -3.07
C PRO A 63 -3.50 -4.96 -2.42
N VAL A 64 -4.57 -5.73 -2.60
CA VAL A 64 -5.85 -5.46 -1.94
C VAL A 64 -5.73 -5.71 -0.44
N LEU A 65 -5.12 -6.83 -0.04
CA LEU A 65 -4.88 -7.10 1.38
C LEU A 65 -4.03 -6.00 2.03
N VAL A 66 -2.92 -5.64 1.38
CA VAL A 66 -2.03 -4.58 1.87
C VAL A 66 -2.77 -3.24 1.99
N PHE A 67 -3.60 -2.89 1.01
CA PHE A 67 -4.43 -1.68 1.07
C PHE A 67 -5.38 -1.68 2.27
N LEU A 68 -6.07 -2.79 2.53
CA LEU A 68 -7.00 -2.91 3.66
C LEU A 68 -6.27 -2.82 5.01
N VAL A 69 -5.15 -3.52 5.15
CA VAL A 69 -4.33 -3.51 6.37
C VAL A 69 -3.76 -2.11 6.63
N LEU A 70 -3.22 -1.44 5.61
CA LEU A 70 -2.72 -0.06 5.73
C LEU A 70 -3.84 0.93 6.06
N SER A 71 -5.02 0.78 5.45
CA SER A 71 -6.20 1.61 5.73
C SER A 71 -6.65 1.51 7.18
N TRP A 72 -6.69 0.28 7.69
CA TRP A 72 -7.01 0.03 9.09
C TRP A 72 -5.91 0.58 10.01
N LEU A 73 -4.64 0.27 9.73
CA LEU A 73 -3.50 0.69 10.53
C LEU A 73 -3.39 2.21 10.60
N ARG A 74 -3.55 2.92 9.48
CA ARG A 74 -3.58 4.38 9.47
C ARG A 74 -4.68 4.90 10.38
N ARG A 75 -5.93 4.45 10.21
CA ARG A 75 -7.06 4.92 11.05
C ARG A 75 -6.78 4.66 12.53
N PHE A 76 -6.28 3.47 12.85
CA PHE A 76 -5.91 3.12 14.21
C PHE A 76 -4.82 4.04 14.76
N LEU A 77 -3.72 4.23 14.02
CA LEU A 77 -2.61 5.10 14.42
C LEU A 77 -3.05 6.55 14.57
N VAL A 78 -3.80 7.10 13.62
CA VAL A 78 -4.31 8.49 13.68
C VAL A 78 -5.19 8.69 14.92
N ILE A 79 -6.15 7.80 15.17
CA ILE A 79 -7.05 7.91 16.33
C ILE A 79 -6.25 7.85 17.64
N ASN A 80 -5.28 6.93 17.75
CA ASN A 80 -4.46 6.80 18.95
C ASN A 80 -3.48 7.96 19.10
N LEU A 81 -2.82 8.42 18.04
CA LEU A 81 -1.94 9.59 18.09
C LEU A 81 -2.70 10.88 18.47
N ILE A 82 -3.94 11.03 18.00
CA ILE A 82 -4.79 12.15 18.41
C ILE A 82 -5.17 12.02 19.88
N ARG A 83 -5.50 10.81 20.36
CA ARG A 83 -5.83 10.56 21.78
C ARG A 83 -4.64 10.70 22.74
N LEU A 84 -3.45 10.27 22.32
CA LEU A 84 -2.21 10.35 23.12
C LEU A 84 -1.57 11.74 23.07
N GLY A 85 -1.99 12.57 22.11
CA GLY A 85 -1.59 13.98 21.98
C GLY A 85 -2.51 14.97 22.71
N CYS A 86 -3.32 14.49 23.66
CA CYS A 86 -3.87 15.30 24.75
C CYS A 86 -2.80 15.53 25.82
#